data_AF-A0A5K9RZD0-F1
#
_entry.id   AF-A0A5K9RZD0-F1
#
_cell.length_a   1.000
_cell.length_b   1.000
_cell.length_c   1.000
_cell.angle_alpha   90.00
_cell.angle_beta   90.00
_cell.angle_gamma   90.00
#
_symmetry.space_group_name_H-M   'P 1'
#
loop_
_entity.id
_entity.type
_entity.pdbx_description
1 polymer ?
#
loop_
_entity_poly.entity_id
_entity_poly.type
_entity_poly.pdbx_seq_one_letter_code
_entity_poly.pdbx_strand_id
1 'polypeptide(L)'
;MSIQTIFGNGKYNWINIDTDSTDNLADFYEKYHIDDEVIAYSIDRNERAHFEYDQKSNTFVIVFNVPDQRKMDNHYETIPMVFIIKDKQ
;
A
#
# COMPACT_ATOMS: atom_id res chain seq x y z
N MET A 1 13.28 0.79 0.69
CA MET A 1 13.81 -0.49 0.12
C MET A 1 12.68 -1.52 0.08
N SER A 2 12.37 -2.12 -1.08
CA SER A 2 11.25 -3.07 -1.20
C SER A 2 11.67 -4.52 -0.91
N ILE A 3 10.91 -5.24 -0.09
CA ILE A 3 11.13 -6.67 0.17
C ILE A 3 10.03 -7.47 -0.54
N GLN A 4 10.44 -8.43 -1.38
CA GLN A 4 9.52 -9.35 -2.04
C GLN A 4 9.62 -10.76 -1.43
N THR A 5 8.48 -11.35 -1.10
CA THR A 5 8.37 -12.73 -0.60
C THR A 5 7.39 -13.52 -1.44
N ILE A 6 7.79 -14.70 -1.91
CA ILE A 6 6.93 -15.61 -2.66
C ILE A 6 6.30 -16.61 -1.69
N PHE A 7 4.99 -16.82 -1.78
CA PHE A 7 4.27 -17.73 -0.88
C PHE A 7 3.13 -18.49 -1.58
N GLY A 8 2.45 -19.39 -0.84
CA GLY A 8 1.32 -20.19 -1.35
C GLY A 8 1.70 -21.10 -2.52
N ASN A 9 2.82 -21.84 -2.40
CA ASN A 9 3.37 -22.70 -3.45
C ASN A 9 3.73 -21.95 -4.75
N GLY A 10 4.30 -20.74 -4.62
CA GLY A 10 4.75 -19.96 -5.78
C GLY A 10 3.64 -19.18 -6.49
N LYS A 11 2.43 -19.14 -5.92
CA LYS A 11 1.26 -18.52 -6.57
C LYS A 11 1.12 -17.03 -6.27
N TYR A 12 1.67 -16.58 -5.15
CA TYR A 12 1.49 -15.22 -4.65
C TYR A 12 2.83 -14.54 -4.38
N ASN A 13 2.85 -13.23 -4.62
CA ASN A 13 3.98 -12.35 -4.34
C ASN A 13 3.52 -11.31 -3.31
N TRP A 14 4.13 -11.31 -2.13
CA TRP A 14 3.98 -10.24 -1.16
C TRP A 14 5.09 -9.23 -1.39
N ILE A 15 4.73 -7.96 -1.53
CA ILE A 15 5.70 -6.88 -1.72
C ILE A 15 5.46 -5.82 -0.65
N ASN A 16 6.48 -5.56 0.16
CA ASN A 16 6.45 -4.49 1.15
C ASN A 16 7.21 -3.28 0.60
N ILE A 17 6.57 -2.11 0.63
CA ILE A 17 7.13 -0.84 0.21
C ILE A 17 7.06 0.12 1.38
N ASP A 18 8.21 0.66 1.74
CA ASP A 18 8.31 1.79 2.65
C ASP A 18 8.26 3.08 1.81
N THR A 19 7.14 3.79 1.90
CA THR A 19 6.87 4.98 1.10
C THR A 19 7.77 6.17 1.47
N ASP A 20 8.23 6.22 2.72
CA ASP A 20 9.09 7.30 3.22
C ASP A 20 10.55 7.14 2.70
N SER A 21 10.95 5.94 2.25
CA SER A 21 12.33 5.63 1.84
C SER A 21 12.50 5.16 0.39
N THR A 22 11.46 5.28 -0.44
CA THR A 22 11.47 4.76 -1.82
C THR A 22 11.30 5.89 -2.83
N ASP A 23 12.39 6.29 -3.48
CA ASP A 23 12.38 7.41 -4.46
C ASP A 23 11.63 7.09 -5.77
N ASN A 24 11.44 5.80 -6.10
CA ASN A 24 10.87 5.35 -7.39
C ASN A 24 9.53 4.58 -7.24
N LEU A 25 8.62 5.07 -6.38
CA LEU A 25 7.28 4.48 -6.25
C LEU A 25 6.51 4.45 -7.57
N ALA A 26 6.66 5.48 -8.41
CA ALA A 26 5.98 5.55 -9.70
C ALA A 26 6.34 4.37 -10.62
N ASP A 27 7.63 4.03 -10.76
CA ASP A 27 8.09 2.89 -11.56
C ASP A 27 7.49 1.56 -11.06
N PHE A 28 7.34 1.43 -9.75
CA PHE A 28 6.73 0.25 -9.15
C PHE A 28 5.26 0.16 -9.52
N TYR A 29 4.51 1.23 -9.33
CA TYR A 29 3.09 1.26 -9.64
C TYR A 29 2.82 1.07 -11.13
N GLU A 30 3.64 1.65 -12.00
CA GLU A 30 3.58 1.42 -13.45
C GLU A 30 3.81 -0.06 -13.79
N LYS A 31 4.85 -0.68 -13.21
CA LYS A 31 5.18 -2.10 -13.43
C LYS A 31 4.03 -3.05 -13.06
N TYR A 32 3.27 -2.72 -12.02
CA TYR A 32 2.12 -3.52 -11.57
C TYR A 32 0.78 -2.99 -12.10
N HIS A 33 0.80 -1.99 -12.99
CA HIS A 33 -0.39 -1.35 -13.57
C HIS A 33 -1.39 -0.86 -12.51
N ILE A 34 -0.90 -0.31 -11.41
CA ILE A 34 -1.74 0.27 -10.35
C ILE A 34 -2.27 1.63 -10.82
N ASP A 35 -3.55 1.88 -10.56
CA ASP A 35 -4.22 3.12 -10.97
C ASP A 35 -3.69 4.32 -10.18
N ASP A 36 -3.57 5.48 -10.83
CA ASP A 36 -3.08 6.73 -10.25
C ASP A 36 -3.88 7.16 -9.00
N GLU A 37 -5.17 6.83 -8.94
CA GLU A 37 -6.02 7.09 -7.79
C GLU A 37 -5.52 6.29 -6.55
N VAL A 38 -5.22 5.01 -6.73
CA VAL A 38 -4.66 4.15 -5.67
C VAL A 38 -3.26 4.61 -5.25
N ILE A 39 -2.47 5.11 -6.20
CA ILE A 39 -1.16 5.72 -5.91
C ILE A 39 -1.33 6.93 -5.00
N ALA A 40 -2.28 7.82 -5.29
CA ALA A 40 -2.53 9.01 -4.49
C ALA A 40 -2.88 8.66 -3.04
N TYR A 41 -3.74 7.65 -2.83
CA TYR A 41 -4.10 7.16 -1.50
C TYR A 41 -2.91 6.53 -0.76
N SER A 42 -2.01 5.86 -1.49
CA SER A 42 -0.86 5.18 -0.90
C SER A 42 0.20 6.11 -0.30
N ILE A 43 0.25 7.38 -0.75
CA ILE A 43 1.24 8.37 -0.30
C ILE A 43 0.63 9.47 0.59
N ASP A 44 -0.70 9.56 0.68
CA ASP A 44 -1.36 10.52 1.56
C ASP A 44 -1.36 10.04 3.01
N ARG A 45 -0.65 10.76 3.88
CA ARG A 45 -0.59 10.47 5.32
C ARG A 45 -1.88 10.78 6.08
N ASN A 46 -2.84 11.46 5.46
CA ASN A 46 -4.14 11.81 6.04
C ASN A 46 -5.30 11.00 5.43
N GLU A 47 -4.99 9.99 4.62
CA GLU A 47 -6.01 9.15 3.98
C GLU A 47 -6.87 8.47 5.05
N ARG A 48 -8.19 8.45 4.83
CA ARG A 48 -9.11 7.86 5.80
C ARG A 48 -9.13 6.36 5.64
N ALA A 49 -9.34 5.64 6.74
CA ALA A 49 -9.53 4.20 6.67
C ALA A 49 -10.79 3.87 5.84
N HIS A 50 -10.62 3.07 4.80
CA HIS A 50 -11.68 2.62 3.90
C HIS A 50 -11.25 1.35 3.15
N PHE A 51 -12.16 0.80 2.35
CA PHE A 51 -11.86 -0.27 1.42
C PHE A 51 -12.58 -0.02 0.09
N GLU A 52 -11.99 -0.49 -0.98
CA GLU A 52 -12.55 -0.38 -2.33
C GLU A 52 -12.21 -1.62 -3.17
N TYR A 53 -13.09 -1.92 -4.12
CA TYR A 53 -12.86 -2.95 -5.12
C TYR A 53 -13.18 -2.39 -6.49
N ASP A 54 -12.16 -2.32 -7.36
CA ASP A 54 -12.36 -2.04 -8.77
C ASP A 54 -12.44 -3.36 -9.55
N GLN A 55 -13.64 -3.66 -10.04
CA GLN A 55 -13.91 -4.85 -10.86
C GLN A 55 -13.19 -4.79 -12.22
N LYS A 56 -12.95 -3.60 -12.77
CA LYS A 56 -12.32 -3.44 -14.10
C LYS A 56 -10.84 -3.81 -14.06
N SER A 57 -10.12 -3.32 -13.06
CA SER A 57 -8.70 -3.67 -12.86
C SER A 57 -8.48 -4.90 -11.99
N ASN A 58 -9.55 -5.47 -11.41
CA ASN A 58 -9.52 -6.53 -10.41
C ASN A 58 -8.57 -6.23 -9.25
N THR A 59 -8.68 -5.01 -8.72
CA THR A 59 -7.84 -4.48 -7.66
C THR A 59 -8.68 -4.25 -6.42
N PHE A 60 -8.23 -4.79 -5.29
CA PHE A 60 -8.82 -4.57 -3.98
C PHE A 60 -7.85 -3.76 -3.13
N VAL A 61 -8.32 -2.66 -2.57
CA VAL A 61 -7.51 -1.76 -1.74
C VAL A 61 -8.11 -1.68 -0.35
N ILE A 62 -7.24 -1.73 0.65
CA ILE A 62 -7.59 -1.54 2.06
C ILE A 62 -6.69 -0.44 2.60
N VAL A 63 -7.27 0.64 3.10
CA VAL A 63 -6.57 1.64 3.88
C VAL A 63 -6.88 1.39 5.36
N PHE A 64 -5.84 1.11 6.14
CA PHE A 64 -5.99 0.81 7.56
C PHE A 64 -5.10 1.71 8.41
N ASN A 65 -5.64 2.29 9.49
CA ASN A 65 -4.88 3.11 10.41
C ASN A 65 -4.06 2.23 11.36
N VAL A 66 -2.74 2.36 11.31
CA VAL A 66 -1.81 1.69 12.23
C VAL A 66 -1.18 2.71 13.18
N PRO A 67 -0.77 2.31 14.40
CA PRO A 67 -0.01 3.19 15.28
C PRO A 67 1.29 3.66 14.60
N ASP A 68 1.54 4.96 14.57
CA ASP A 68 2.86 5.47 14.21
C ASP A 68 3.81 5.21 15.38
N GLN A 69 4.94 4.54 15.11
CA GLN A 69 5.94 4.30 16.14
C GLN A 69 6.72 5.57 16.51
N ARG A 70 6.67 6.60 15.65
CA ARG A 70 7.23 7.93 15.93
C ARG A 70 6.34 8.63 16.93
N LYS A 71 6.96 9.24 17.95
CA LYS A 71 6.28 10.21 18.80
C LYS A 71 6.33 11.57 18.15
N MET A 72 5.17 12.20 18.04
CA MET A 72 5.02 13.61 17.66
C MET A 72 4.39 14.33 18.84
N ASP A 73 4.94 15.47 19.25
CA ASP A 73 4.41 16.31 20.33
C ASP A 73 3.98 15.51 21.59
N ASN A 74 4.86 14.61 22.06
CA ASN A 74 4.66 13.75 23.22
C ASN A 74 3.49 12.76 23.17
N HIS A 75 2.85 12.56 22.02
CA HIS A 75 1.82 11.54 21.83
C HIS A 75 2.10 10.66 20.62
N TYR A 76 1.35 9.56 20.54
CA TYR A 76 1.34 8.67 19.38
C TYR A 76 0.12 8.99 18.53
N GLU A 77 0.33 9.06 17.22
CA GLU A 77 -0.74 9.20 16.24
C GLU A 77 -0.92 7.88 15.48
N THR A 78 -1.85 7.87 14.55
CA THR A 78 -1.99 6.79 13.57
C THR A 78 -1.59 7.28 12.19
N ILE A 79 -0.99 6.39 11.41
CA ILE A 79 -0.71 6.61 9.98
C ILE A 79 -1.45 5.56 9.14
N PRO A 80 -1.80 5.88 7.89
CA PRO A 80 -2.40 4.90 6.99
C PRO A 80 -1.36 3.86 6.55
N MET A 81 -1.79 2.61 6.53
CA MET A 81 -1.12 1.49 5.87
C MET A 81 -2.05 0.98 4.77
N VAL A 82 -1.56 1.00 3.54
CA VAL A 82 -2.34 0.64 2.35
C VAL A 82 -1.96 -0.75 1.87
N PHE A 83 -2.95 -1.63 1.77
CA PHE A 83 -2.81 -2.96 1.18
C PHE A 83 -3.48 -2.96 -0.19
N ILE A 84 -2.75 -3.42 -1.21
CA ILE A 84 -3.23 -3.55 -2.58
C ILE A 84 -3.16 -5.03 -2.97
N ILE A 85 -4.30 -5.63 -3.28
CA ILE A 85 -4.42 -7.01 -3.74
C ILE A 85 -4.86 -6.98 -5.19
N LYS A 86 -4.05 -7.58 -6.07
CA LYS A 86 -4.26 -7.54 -7.52
C LYS A 86 -4.26 -8.94 -8.13
N ASP A 87 -5.11 -9.12 -9.14
CA ASP A 87 -5.29 -10.32 -9.97
C ASP A 87 -5.83 -11.57 -9.26
N LYS A 88 -5.13 -12.08 -8.24
CA LYS A 88 -5.48 -13.34 -7.56
C LYS A 88 -5.91 -13.05 -6.13
N GLN A 89 -7.21 -13.20 -5.88
CA GLN A 89 -7.86 -13.13 -4.57
C GLN A 89 -8.16 -14.54 -4.04
#